data_AF-A0A7Y5N899-F1
#
_entry.id   AF-A0A7Y5N899-F1
#
_cell.length_a   1.000
_cell.length_b   1.000
_cell.length_c   1.000
_cell.angle_alpha   90.00
_cell.angle_beta   90.00
_cell.angle_gamma   90.00
#
_symmetry.space_group_name_H-M   'P 1'
#
loop_
_entity.id
_entity.type
_entity.pdbx_description
1 polymer ?
#
loop_
_entity_poly.entity_id
_entity_poly.type
_entity_poly.pdbx_seq_one_letter_code
_entity_poly.pdbx_strand_id
1 'polypeptide(L)' 'MPHTTPIGPVDATTVPRFAGPATFARLPRIDEVDRADVAVLGVPFDSGVSYRPGA' A
#
# COMPACT_ATOMS: atom_id res chain seq x y z
N MET A 1 21.23 -0.45 15.58
CA MET A 1 20.61 0.53 14.67
C MET A 1 19.45 1.17 15.42
N PRO A 2 19.37 2.50 15.56
CA PRO A 2 18.19 3.12 16.14
C PRO A 2 16.96 2.70 15.32
N HIS A 3 15.89 2.30 16.00
CA HIS A 3 14.64 1.93 15.36
C HIS A 3 13.87 3.22 15.07
N THR A 4 13.78 3.62 13.80
CA THR A 4 12.96 4.76 13.39
C THR A 4 11.50 4.42 13.66
N THR A 5 10.73 5.38 14.19
CA THR A 5 9.28 5.22 14.33
C THR A 5 8.66 4.94 12.95
N PRO A 6 7.87 3.87 12.79
CA PRO A 6 7.22 3.58 11.51
C PRO A 6 6.29 4.71 11.07
N ILE A 7 6.32 5.05 9.79
CA ILE A 7 5.38 6.00 9.18
C ILE A 7 4.09 5.24 8.87
N GLY A 8 3.02 5.58 9.60
CA GLY A 8 1.71 4.94 9.48
C GLY A 8 0.82 5.53 8.40
N PRO A 9 -0.43 5.03 8.28
CA PRO A 9 -1.41 5.58 7.37
C PRO A 9 -1.74 7.05 7.66
N VAL A 10 -2.18 7.76 6.62
CA VAL A 10 -2.67 9.14 6.77
C VAL A 10 -3.87 9.17 7.73
N ASP A 11 -3.88 10.16 8.63
CA ASP A 11 -4.97 10.37 9.58
C ASP A 11 -6.32 10.60 8.87
N ALA A 12 -7.29 9.75 9.19
CA ALA A 12 -8.63 9.79 8.59
C ALA A 12 -9.53 10.90 9.14
N THR A 13 -9.17 11.52 10.27
CA THR A 13 -9.90 12.67 10.83
C THR A 13 -9.52 13.98 10.12
N THR A 14 -8.31 14.02 9.58
CA THR A 14 -7.77 15.16 8.82
C THR A 14 -8.00 14.99 7.31
N VAL A 15 -7.80 13.77 6.78
CA VAL A 15 -8.02 13.45 5.36
C VAL A 15 -9.13 12.41 5.22
N PRO A 16 -10.28 12.76 4.61
CA PRO A 16 -11.40 11.84 4.47
C PRO A 16 -11.01 10.63 3.64
N ARG A 17 -11.63 9.48 3.93
CA ARG A 17 -11.24 8.18 3.33
C ARG A 17 -11.39 8.09 1.82
N PHE A 18 -12.19 8.95 1.21
CA PHE A 18 -12.41 9.00 -0.24
C PHE A 18 -11.41 9.91 -0.97
N ALA A 19 -10.43 10.51 -0.25
CA ALA A 19 -9.44 11.41 -0.82
C ALA A 19 -8.00 10.86 -0.66
N GLY A 20 -7.09 11.39 -1.47
CA GLY A 20 -5.67 11.00 -1.50
C GLY A 20 -5.39 9.74 -2.32
N PRO A 21 -4.12 9.30 -2.37
CA PRO A 21 -3.72 8.09 -3.10
C PRO A 21 -4.38 6.83 -2.54
N ALA A 22 -4.88 5.97 -3.43
CA ALA A 22 -5.52 4.70 -3.09
C ALA A 22 -4.50 3.56 -2.88
N THR A 23 -3.53 3.76 -1.98
CA THR A 23 -2.57 2.72 -1.61
C THR A 23 -3.20 1.66 -0.70
N PHE A 24 -2.57 0.49 -0.60
CA PHE A 24 -3.01 -0.56 0.32
C PHE A 24 -3.08 -0.01 1.76
N ALA A 25 -4.25 -0.11 2.38
CA ALA A 25 -4.52 0.40 3.73
C ALA A 25 -4.12 1.87 3.96
N ARG A 26 -4.02 2.69 2.89
CA ARG A 26 -3.51 4.07 2.94
C ARG A 26 -2.08 4.20 3.49
N LEU A 27 -1.25 3.16 3.36
CA LEU A 27 0.16 3.20 3.73
C LEU A 27 0.98 4.06 2.76
N PRO A 28 2.13 4.59 3.19
CA PRO A 28 3.06 5.31 2.31
C PRO A 28 3.52 4.44 1.13
N ARG A 29 3.80 5.09 0.00
CA ARG A 29 4.44 4.48 -1.17
C ARG A 29 5.94 4.30 -0.91
N ILE A 30 6.59 3.43 -1.69
CA ILE A 30 8.02 3.13 -1.50
C ILE A 30 8.93 4.35 -1.77
N ASP A 31 8.48 5.30 -2.59
CA ASP A 31 9.17 6.58 -2.83
C ASP A 31 8.98 7.61 -1.71
N GLU A 32 8.17 7.31 -0.71
CA GLU A 32 7.86 8.19 0.43
C GLU A 32 8.55 7.72 1.72
N VAL A 33 9.32 6.63 1.66
CA VAL A 33 10.06 6.08 2.80
C VAL A 33 11.48 5.69 2.39
N ASP A 34 12.47 5.96 3.25
CA ASP A 34 13.85 5.51 3.01
C ASP A 34 14.01 3.98 3.11
N ARG A 35 13.14 3.33 3.89
CA ARG A 35 13.22 1.89 4.17
C ARG A 35 11.84 1.33 4.50
N ALA A 36 11.58 0.13 4.01
CA ALA A 36 10.46 -0.70 4.40
C ALA A 36 10.98 -2.04 4.95
N ASP A 37 10.65 -2.37 6.20
CA ASP A 37 10.93 -3.71 6.74
C ASP A 37 9.91 -4.75 6.24
N VAL A 38 8.71 -4.29 5.87
CA VAL A 38 7.66 -5.08 5.21
C VAL A 38 7.07 -4.24 4.08
N ALA A 39 6.88 -4.85 2.91
CA ALA A 39 6.24 -4.23 1.76
C ALA A 39 5.02 -5.05 1.31
N VAL A 40 3.96 -4.34 0.90
CA VAL A 40 2.79 -4.95 0.26
C VAL A 40 2.91 -4.74 -1.25
N LEU A 41 2.96 -5.82 -2.01
CA LEU A 41 3.08 -5.79 -3.46
C LEU A 41 1.82 -6.37 -4.11
N GLY A 42 1.22 -5.61 -5.02
CA GLY A 42 0.18 -6.11 -5.90
C GLY A 42 0.80 -6.81 -7.11
N VAL A 43 0.31 -8.00 -7.44
CA VAL A 43 0.65 -8.71 -8.67
C VAL A 43 -0.65 -8.95 -9.43
N PRO A 44 -1.05 -8.04 -10.35
CA PRO A 44 -2.28 -8.18 -11.12
C PRO A 44 -2.06 -9.22 -12.23
N PHE A 45 -2.26 -10.47 -11.90
CA PHE A 45 -1.97 -11.60 -12.78
C PHE A 45 -3.08 -12.64 -12.72
N ASP A 46 -3.65 -12.95 -13.88
CA ASP A 46 -4.70 -13.95 -14.02
C ASP A 46 -4.52 -14.87 -15.24
N SER A 47 -3.39 -14.81 -15.95
CA SER A 47 -3.21 -15.56 -17.21
C SER A 47 -3.11 -17.09 -17.05
N GLY A 48 -3.03 -17.59 -15.81
CA GLY A 48 -3.05 -19.01 -15.49
C GLY A 48 -4.45 -19.63 -15.32
N VAL A 49 -5.54 -18.86 -15.42
CA VAL A 49 -6.88 -19.38 -15.16
C VAL A 49 -7.44 -20.17 -16.36
N SER A 50 -8.13 -21.27 -16.09
CA SER A 50 -8.73 -22.13 -17.14
C SER A 50 -10.13 -21.71 -17.58
N TYR A 51 -10.70 -20.67 -16.95
CA TYR A 51 -12.04 -20.16 -17.25
C TYR A 51 -12.10 -18.63 -17.11
N ARG A 52 -13.06 -18.07 -16.37
CA ARG A 52 -13.28 -16.61 -16.33
C ARG A 52 -12.10 -15.86 -15.69
N PRO A 53 -11.46 -14.92 -16.42
CA PRO A 53 -10.45 -14.00 -15.88
C PRO A 53 -11.11 -12.84 -15.10
N GLY A 54 -10.29 -11.98 -14.48
CA GLY A 54 -10.76 -10.79 -13.75
C GLY A 54 -10.10 -10.53 -12.39
N ALA A 55 -8.92 -11.12 -12.14
CA ALA A 55 -8.10 -10.76 -10.98
C ALA A 55 -7.24 -9.53 -11.24
#